data_AF-A0A3M1EM56-F1
#
_entry.id   AF-A0A3M1EM56-F1
#
_cell.length_a   1.000
_cell.length_b   1.000
_cell.length_c   1.000
_cell.angle_alpha   90.00
_cell.angle_beta   90.00
_cell.angle_gamma   90.00
#
_symmetry.space_group_name_H-M   'P 1'
#
loop_
_entity.id
_entity.type
_entity.pdbx_description
1 polymer ?
#
loop_
_entity_poly.entity_id
_entity_poly.type
_entity_poly.pdbx_seq_one_letter_code
_entity_poly.pdbx_strand_id
1 'polypeptide(L)'
;MTESPRYRWLVSQETLDRANWRLEALRAGRQSPSRYLAMELDKSDGWPDSPEDLLRALLHTKKPCIFAESAVAGDGSDWTAEEIALLGDIACLVPVTVFDDGEWRHPRVHEPPFAAHLVFVPGALLRDLQRAPSPDRAEIAPRGVIDPEAHYRLHERRLRPVFDAIEAVAVAEDRGAVVTMPGLGCGQFAGAFGERVKPALRDTLHRLLEAHAARWPHLRLVHFDPYAGIEPYAWRIRRDLVYRVRPLTGGHGHPQLSRVAVFDEGEGRLGDCRLFSLVAWDHISWPGNDFYAGSRYT
;
A
#
# COMPACT_ATOMS: atom_id res chain seq x y z
N MET A 1 -22.22 17.76 10.85
CA MET A 1 -22.45 16.43 10.26
C MET A 1 -21.22 16.11 9.44
N THR A 2 -20.28 15.35 9.99
CA THR A 2 -19.08 14.94 9.26
C THR A 2 -19.50 13.92 8.22
N GLU A 3 -19.40 14.26 6.93
CA GLU A 3 -19.47 13.26 5.87
C GLU A 3 -18.50 12.14 6.21
N SER A 4 -18.99 10.89 6.23
CA SER A 4 -18.12 9.73 6.42
C SER A 4 -17.01 9.77 5.38
N PRO A 5 -15.75 9.45 5.76
CA PRO A 5 -14.64 9.49 4.80
C PRO A 5 -14.96 8.59 3.61
N ARG A 6 -14.87 9.16 2.41
CA ARG A 6 -15.14 8.44 1.15
C ARG A 6 -13.90 7.64 0.77
N TYR A 7 -13.82 6.41 1.25
CA TYR A 7 -12.80 5.45 0.82
C TYR A 7 -12.89 5.22 -0.70
N ARG A 8 -11.75 5.32 -1.39
CA ARG A 8 -11.62 4.96 -2.81
C ARG A 8 -10.69 3.77 -2.95
N TRP A 9 -11.24 2.63 -3.34
CA TRP A 9 -10.49 1.40 -3.62
C TRP A 9 -9.80 1.47 -4.98
N LEU A 10 -8.53 1.06 -5.03
CA LEU A 10 -7.66 1.14 -6.20
C LEU A 10 -7.11 -0.24 -6.52
N VAL A 11 -7.25 -0.67 -7.77
CA VAL A 11 -6.78 -1.96 -8.26
C VAL A 11 -6.20 -1.81 -9.66
N SER A 12 -5.29 -2.71 -10.04
CA SER A 12 -4.75 -2.76 -11.39
C SER A 12 -5.66 -3.55 -12.34
N GLN A 13 -5.47 -3.34 -13.65
CA GLN A 13 -6.12 -4.19 -14.66
C GLN A 13 -5.73 -5.66 -14.50
N GLU A 14 -4.47 -5.97 -14.20
CA GLU A 14 -4.02 -7.35 -13.98
C GLU A 14 -4.76 -8.00 -12.80
N THR A 15 -5.02 -7.24 -11.73
CA THR A 15 -5.81 -7.72 -10.58
C THR A 15 -7.27 -7.98 -10.97
N LEU A 16 -7.87 -7.14 -11.81
CA LEU A 16 -9.22 -7.36 -12.34
C LEU A 16 -9.28 -8.61 -13.22
N ASP A 17 -8.29 -8.83 -14.08
CA ASP A 17 -8.21 -10.01 -14.94
C ASP A 17 -8.10 -11.29 -14.11
N ARG A 18 -7.27 -11.26 -13.05
CA ARG A 18 -7.15 -12.37 -12.07
C ARG A 18 -8.46 -12.61 -11.33
N ALA A 19 -9.14 -11.55 -10.90
CA ALA A 19 -10.45 -11.65 -10.25
C ALA A 19 -11.49 -12.23 -11.21
N ASN A 20 -11.46 -11.88 -12.50
CA ASN A 20 -12.37 -12.44 -13.49
C ASN A 20 -12.14 -13.93 -13.68
N TRP A 21 -10.88 -14.36 -13.83
CA TRP A 21 -10.53 -15.77 -13.93
C TRP A 21 -11.02 -16.57 -12.71
N ARG A 22 -10.82 -16.02 -11.51
CA ARG A 22 -11.30 -16.62 -10.26
C ARG A 22 -12.83 -16.70 -10.22
N LEU A 23 -13.53 -15.65 -10.63
CA LEU A 23 -14.99 -15.62 -10.69
C LEU A 23 -15.54 -16.69 -11.65
N GLU A 24 -14.94 -16.84 -12.83
CA GLU A 24 -15.29 -17.89 -13.79
C GLU A 24 -15.04 -19.29 -13.24
N ALA A 25 -13.93 -19.51 -12.54
CA ALA A 25 -13.60 -20.78 -11.93
C ALA A 25 -14.56 -21.16 -10.80
N LEU A 26 -14.96 -20.19 -9.97
CA LEU A 26 -15.96 -20.36 -8.93
C LEU A 26 -17.33 -20.72 -9.51
N ARG A 27 -17.81 -19.96 -10.50
CA ARG A 27 -19.10 -20.20 -11.17
C ARG A 27 -19.16 -21.57 -11.85
N ALA A 28 -18.03 -22.03 -12.40
CA ALA A 28 -17.94 -23.33 -13.03
C ALA A 28 -17.71 -24.49 -12.04
N GLY A 29 -17.62 -24.23 -10.73
CA GLY A 29 -17.34 -25.24 -9.70
C GLY A 29 -15.94 -25.86 -9.81
N ARG A 30 -15.01 -25.25 -10.55
CA ARG A 30 -13.62 -25.71 -10.68
C ARG A 30 -12.77 -25.40 -9.46
N GLN A 31 -13.20 -24.40 -8.69
CA GLN A 31 -12.62 -24.04 -7.42
C GLN A 31 -13.75 -23.67 -6.44
N SER A 32 -13.47 -23.76 -5.14
CA SER A 32 -14.40 -23.36 -4.08
C SER A 32 -14.02 -22.01 -3.49
N PRO A 33 -14.98 -21.19 -3.03
CA PRO A 33 -14.67 -20.03 -2.20
C PRO A 33 -14.09 -20.49 -0.85
N SER A 34 -13.27 -19.68 -0.21
CA SER A 34 -12.94 -19.90 1.20
C SER A 34 -14.17 -19.79 2.11
N ARG A 35 -14.02 -20.20 3.36
CA ARG A 35 -15.07 -20.04 4.38
C ARG A 35 -15.54 -18.59 4.50
N TYR A 36 -14.63 -17.61 4.54
CA TYR A 36 -15.04 -16.22 4.71
C TYR A 36 -15.70 -15.64 3.45
N LEU A 37 -15.20 -15.98 2.26
CA LEU A 37 -15.86 -15.55 1.03
C LEU A 37 -17.26 -16.20 0.92
N ALA A 38 -17.38 -17.51 1.18
CA ALA A 38 -18.67 -18.21 1.17
C ALA A 38 -19.69 -17.54 2.10
N MET A 39 -19.29 -17.25 3.35
CA MET A 39 -20.14 -16.56 4.31
C MET A 39 -20.59 -15.16 3.86
N GLU A 40 -19.78 -14.46 3.06
CA GLU A 40 -20.16 -13.15 2.53
C GLU A 40 -21.08 -13.26 1.32
N LEU A 41 -20.82 -14.24 0.45
CA LEU A 41 -21.69 -14.54 -0.69
C LEU A 41 -23.09 -15.00 -0.25
N ASP A 42 -23.18 -15.73 0.87
CA ASP A 42 -24.46 -16.17 1.46
C ASP A 42 -25.30 -15.01 2.00
N LYS A 43 -24.69 -13.84 2.29
CA LYS A 43 -25.42 -12.64 2.74
C LYS A 43 -25.92 -11.77 1.59
N SER A 44 -25.31 -11.89 0.41
CA SER A 44 -25.72 -11.15 -0.78
C SER A 44 -26.88 -11.83 -1.50
N ASP A 45 -27.75 -11.04 -2.15
CA ASP A 45 -28.88 -11.51 -2.97
C ASP A 45 -28.45 -12.21 -4.28
N GLY A 46 -27.25 -12.79 -4.34
CA GLY A 46 -26.74 -13.45 -5.52
C GLY A 46 -25.23 -13.61 -5.56
N TRP A 47 -24.77 -14.35 -6.57
CA TRP A 47 -23.36 -14.45 -6.90
C TRP A 47 -22.84 -13.13 -7.49
N PRO A 48 -21.55 -12.79 -7.33
CA PRO A 48 -20.98 -11.57 -7.92
C PRO A 48 -21.16 -11.60 -9.44
N ASP A 49 -21.59 -10.48 -10.03
CA ASP A 49 -21.84 -10.38 -11.48
C ASP A 49 -20.57 -10.05 -12.27
N SER A 50 -19.66 -9.30 -11.64
CA SER A 50 -18.40 -8.79 -12.21
C SER A 50 -17.18 -9.10 -11.34
N PRO A 51 -15.94 -9.02 -11.88
CA PRO A 51 -14.73 -9.08 -11.06
C PRO A 51 -14.69 -8.02 -9.96
N GLU A 52 -15.21 -6.82 -10.19
CA GLU A 52 -15.29 -5.75 -9.19
C GLU A 52 -16.22 -6.15 -8.02
N ASP A 53 -17.34 -6.82 -8.31
CA ASP A 53 -18.24 -7.31 -7.27
C ASP A 53 -17.58 -8.42 -6.45
N LEU A 54 -16.80 -9.30 -7.08
CA LEU A 54 -16.02 -10.32 -6.36
C LEU A 54 -14.97 -9.66 -5.46
N LEU A 55 -14.23 -8.67 -5.96
CA LEU A 55 -13.26 -7.93 -5.15
C LEU A 55 -13.94 -7.18 -3.99
N ARG A 56 -15.14 -6.65 -4.20
CA ARG A 56 -15.93 -6.02 -3.13
C ARG A 56 -16.35 -7.02 -2.07
N ALA A 57 -16.85 -8.19 -2.47
CA ALA A 57 -17.16 -9.28 -1.54
C ALA A 57 -15.93 -9.71 -0.75
N LEU A 58 -14.77 -9.84 -1.42
CA LEU A 58 -13.50 -10.13 -0.76
C LEU A 58 -13.11 -9.05 0.24
N LEU A 59 -13.23 -7.75 -0.10
CA LEU A 59 -12.94 -6.67 0.84
C LEU A 59 -13.78 -6.74 2.12
N HIS A 60 -15.05 -7.16 2.02
CA HIS A 60 -15.91 -7.35 3.20
C HIS A 60 -15.51 -8.53 4.08
N THR A 61 -14.71 -9.46 3.58
CA THR A 61 -14.18 -10.55 4.41
C THR A 61 -13.09 -10.08 5.39
N LYS A 62 -12.44 -8.93 5.11
CA LYS A 62 -11.34 -8.37 5.92
C LYS A 62 -11.81 -8.08 7.34
N LYS A 63 -10.91 -8.25 8.32
CA LYS A 63 -11.20 -8.04 9.75
C LYS A 63 -10.71 -6.66 10.21
N PRO A 64 -11.35 -6.00 11.19
CA PRO A 64 -10.87 -4.71 11.69
C PRO A 64 -9.42 -4.73 12.18
N CYS A 65 -9.07 -5.77 12.96
CA CYS A 65 -7.71 -5.99 13.44
C CYS A 65 -7.36 -7.49 13.29
N ILE A 66 -6.22 -7.77 12.64
CA ILE A 66 -5.67 -9.11 12.47
C ILE A 66 -4.20 -9.04 12.08
N PHE A 67 -3.38 -9.94 12.62
CA PHE A 67 -1.97 -10.10 12.24
C PHE A 67 -1.86 -11.04 11.04
N ALA A 68 -1.79 -10.47 9.83
CA ALA A 68 -1.69 -11.22 8.58
C ALA A 68 -0.52 -12.21 8.54
N GLU A 69 0.54 -11.92 9.30
CA GLU A 69 1.79 -12.65 9.34
C GLU A 69 1.82 -13.83 10.33
N SER A 70 0.73 -14.05 11.08
CA SER A 70 0.67 -15.12 12.09
C SER A 70 -0.71 -15.75 12.29
N ALA A 71 -1.79 -15.04 11.99
CA ALA A 71 -3.16 -15.50 12.26
C ALA A 71 -3.82 -16.22 11.08
N VAL A 72 -3.12 -16.34 9.94
CA VAL A 72 -3.70 -16.76 8.66
C VAL A 72 -3.25 -18.15 8.28
N ALA A 73 -4.19 -19.02 7.94
CA ALA A 73 -3.92 -20.37 7.43
C ALA A 73 -3.69 -20.36 5.91
N GLY A 74 -4.56 -19.69 5.14
CA GLY A 74 -4.42 -19.58 3.68
C GLY A 74 -4.86 -20.82 2.89
N ASP A 75 -5.49 -21.79 3.55
CA ASP A 75 -5.92 -23.07 2.98
C ASP A 75 -7.42 -23.13 2.64
N GLY A 76 -8.12 -21.99 2.76
CA GLY A 76 -9.57 -21.88 2.55
C GLY A 76 -10.40 -22.04 3.82
N SER A 77 -9.82 -22.48 4.94
CA SER A 77 -10.50 -22.46 6.24
C SER A 77 -10.73 -21.03 6.77
N ASP A 78 -9.94 -20.06 6.30
CA ASP A 78 -10.14 -18.63 6.46
C ASP A 78 -10.26 -17.95 5.09
N TRP A 79 -9.13 -17.75 4.41
CA TRP A 79 -8.99 -17.32 3.02
C TRP A 79 -8.19 -18.38 2.26
N THR A 80 -8.33 -18.44 0.95
CA THR A 80 -7.38 -19.18 0.12
C THR A 80 -6.15 -18.32 -0.21
N ALA A 81 -5.02 -18.93 -0.57
CA ALA A 81 -3.85 -18.20 -1.04
C ALA A 81 -4.14 -17.26 -2.23
N GLU A 82 -5.03 -17.66 -3.14
CA GLU A 82 -5.45 -16.84 -4.29
C GLU A 82 -6.24 -15.59 -3.84
N GLU A 83 -7.15 -15.75 -2.88
CA GLU A 83 -7.92 -14.65 -2.32
C GLU A 83 -7.05 -13.68 -1.53
N ILE A 84 -6.09 -14.19 -0.75
CA ILE A 84 -5.08 -13.37 -0.08
C ILE A 84 -4.29 -12.58 -1.12
N ALA A 85 -3.84 -13.22 -2.20
CA ALA A 85 -3.09 -12.56 -3.27
C ALA A 85 -3.89 -11.43 -3.94
N LEU A 86 -5.18 -11.65 -4.23
CA LEU A 86 -6.07 -10.63 -4.78
C LEU A 86 -6.24 -9.45 -3.80
N LEU A 87 -6.50 -9.75 -2.53
CA LEU A 87 -6.66 -8.73 -1.49
C LEU A 87 -5.39 -7.91 -1.25
N GLY A 88 -4.21 -8.54 -1.39
CA GLY A 88 -2.92 -7.87 -1.32
C GLY A 88 -2.69 -6.84 -2.43
N ASP A 89 -3.42 -6.96 -3.54
CA ASP A 89 -3.29 -6.03 -4.66
C ASP A 89 -4.24 -4.83 -4.60
N ILE A 90 -5.07 -4.74 -3.55
CA ILE A 90 -6.06 -3.67 -3.39
C ILE A 90 -5.52 -2.58 -2.46
N ALA A 91 -5.35 -1.36 -2.98
CA ALA A 91 -5.02 -0.18 -2.20
C ALA A 91 -6.26 0.67 -1.89
N CYS A 92 -6.14 1.58 -0.92
CA CYS A 92 -7.24 2.45 -0.50
C CYS A 92 -6.78 3.91 -0.32
N LEU A 93 -7.35 4.83 -1.09
CA LEU A 93 -7.13 6.27 -0.97
C LEU A 93 -8.23 6.91 -0.12
N VAL A 94 -7.83 7.75 0.85
CA VAL A 94 -8.75 8.42 1.78
C VAL A 94 -8.33 9.88 1.98
N PRO A 95 -9.22 10.86 1.74
CA PRO A 95 -8.97 12.23 2.17
C PRO A 95 -9.06 12.32 3.70
N VAL A 96 -8.10 12.98 4.34
CA VAL A 96 -7.99 13.06 5.79
C VAL A 96 -7.68 14.48 6.28
N THR A 97 -7.98 14.70 7.56
CA THR A 97 -7.40 15.81 8.33
C THR A 97 -6.27 15.25 9.18
N VAL A 98 -5.08 15.81 9.03
CA VAL A 98 -3.86 15.42 9.74
C VAL A 98 -3.73 16.29 11.00
N PHE A 99 -3.73 15.63 12.16
CA PHE A 99 -3.65 16.28 13.47
C PHE A 99 -2.25 16.26 14.08
N ASP A 100 -1.42 15.27 13.73
CA ASP A 100 -0.04 15.16 14.21
C ASP A 100 0.90 14.67 13.10
N ASP A 101 2.19 14.65 13.38
CA ASP A 101 3.25 14.31 12.42
C ASP A 101 3.43 12.81 12.14
N GLY A 102 2.65 11.95 12.82
CA GLY A 102 2.62 10.52 12.59
C GLY A 102 3.71 9.73 13.33
N GLU A 103 4.53 10.34 14.20
CA GLU A 103 5.53 9.59 14.97
C GLU A 103 4.88 8.69 16.01
N TRP A 104 5.38 7.46 16.20
CA TRP A 104 4.82 6.49 17.15
C TRP A 104 4.79 6.99 18.60
N ARG A 105 5.83 7.71 19.04
CA ARG A 105 5.98 8.19 20.42
C ARG A 105 6.08 9.71 20.42
N HIS A 106 5.30 10.34 21.30
CA HIS A 106 5.30 11.79 21.49
C HIS A 106 5.10 12.60 20.20
N PRO A 107 4.07 12.28 19.39
CA PRO A 107 3.87 12.95 18.11
C PRO A 107 3.66 14.45 18.30
N ARG A 108 4.21 15.24 17.38
CA ARG A 108 4.02 16.69 17.40
C ARG A 108 2.68 17.04 16.79
N VAL A 109 1.81 17.66 17.58
CA VAL A 109 0.50 18.16 17.13
C VAL A 109 0.70 19.32 16.16
N HIS A 110 -0.06 19.31 15.07
CA HIS A 110 -0.13 20.40 14.11
C HIS A 110 -1.19 21.41 14.53
N GLU A 111 -0.78 22.67 14.68
CA GLU A 111 -1.69 23.78 14.98
C GLU A 111 -1.56 24.87 13.90
N PRO A 112 -2.58 25.06 13.02
CA PRO A 112 -3.79 24.26 12.89
C PRO A 112 -3.52 22.89 12.23
N PRO A 113 -4.44 21.91 12.34
CA PRO A 113 -4.40 20.69 11.53
C PRO A 113 -4.54 21.02 10.04
N PHE A 114 -4.19 20.08 9.16
CA PHE A 114 -4.23 20.32 7.71
C PHE A 114 -4.80 19.16 6.90
N ALA A 115 -5.32 19.46 5.71
CA ALA A 115 -5.89 18.45 4.81
C ALA A 115 -4.80 17.75 3.98
N ALA A 116 -4.85 16.43 3.94
CA ALA A 116 -3.98 15.55 3.16
C ALA A 116 -4.74 14.31 2.68
N HIS A 117 -4.03 13.39 2.04
CA HIS A 117 -4.56 12.07 1.71
C HIS A 117 -3.69 10.97 2.32
N LEU A 118 -4.33 9.93 2.85
CA LEU A 118 -3.66 8.66 3.15
C LEU A 118 -3.91 7.67 2.02
N VAL A 119 -2.90 6.88 1.68
CA VAL A 119 -3.02 5.78 0.72
C VAL A 119 -2.54 4.50 1.35
N PHE A 120 -3.47 3.65 1.78
CA PHE A 120 -3.16 2.35 2.36
C PHE A 120 -2.78 1.38 1.25
N VAL A 121 -1.55 0.87 1.29
CA VAL A 121 -1.02 -0.05 0.27
C VAL A 121 -0.50 -1.30 0.96
N PRO A 122 -1.01 -2.51 0.63
CA PRO A 122 -0.48 -3.72 1.19
C PRO A 122 0.97 -3.96 0.74
N GLY A 123 1.90 -3.98 1.70
CA GLY A 123 3.29 -4.33 1.44
C GLY A 123 3.43 -5.81 1.05
N ALA A 124 4.58 -6.21 0.54
CA ALA A 124 4.82 -7.63 0.25
C ALA A 124 4.79 -8.46 1.55
N LEU A 125 3.92 -9.46 1.64
CA LEU A 125 3.84 -10.38 2.78
C LEU A 125 4.82 -11.54 2.53
N LEU A 126 6.04 -11.47 3.07
CA LEU A 126 7.10 -12.46 2.85
C LEU A 126 7.30 -13.44 3.99
N ARG A 127 6.58 -13.22 5.10
CA ARG A 127 6.46 -14.17 6.19
C ARG A 127 5.47 -15.26 5.81
N ASP A 128 5.80 -16.49 6.16
CA ASP A 128 4.94 -17.65 5.91
C ASP A 128 3.64 -17.55 6.68
N LEU A 129 2.57 -18.05 6.05
CA LEU A 129 1.31 -18.31 6.71
C LEU A 129 1.47 -19.54 7.61
N GLN A 130 0.47 -19.87 8.42
CA GLN A 130 0.56 -20.98 9.37
C GLN A 130 0.86 -22.34 8.72
N ARG A 131 0.44 -22.54 7.47
CA ARG A 131 0.47 -23.84 6.79
C ARG A 131 1.18 -23.84 5.44
N ALA A 132 1.56 -22.67 4.93
CA ALA A 132 2.13 -22.53 3.59
C ALA A 132 2.96 -21.24 3.48
N PRO A 133 3.86 -21.14 2.49
CA PRO A 133 4.38 -19.85 2.06
C PRO A 133 3.23 -18.89 1.74
N SER A 134 3.39 -17.62 2.11
CA SER A 134 2.48 -16.56 1.67
C SER A 134 2.49 -16.43 0.14
N PRO A 135 1.39 -15.95 -0.47
CA PRO A 135 1.33 -15.80 -1.92
C PRO A 135 2.42 -14.88 -2.46
N ASP A 136 2.71 -13.77 -1.79
CA ASP A 136 3.76 -12.85 -2.23
C ASP A 136 5.14 -13.51 -2.15
N ARG A 137 5.45 -14.28 -1.08
CA ARG A 137 6.72 -15.03 -0.99
C ARG A 137 6.83 -16.05 -2.11
N ALA A 138 5.75 -16.76 -2.41
CA ALA A 138 5.71 -17.74 -3.50
C ALA A 138 5.94 -17.09 -4.87
N GLU A 139 5.43 -15.88 -5.09
CA GLU A 139 5.61 -15.09 -6.32
C GLU A 139 7.04 -14.55 -6.43
N ILE A 140 7.53 -13.87 -5.40
CA ILE A 140 8.77 -13.09 -5.51
C ILE A 140 10.03 -13.81 -5.05
N ALA A 141 9.91 -14.88 -4.27
CA ALA A 141 11.05 -15.59 -3.72
C ALA A 141 10.82 -17.11 -3.59
N PRO A 142 10.39 -17.80 -4.65
CA PRO A 142 10.08 -19.24 -4.61
C PRO A 142 11.28 -20.11 -4.22
N ARG A 143 12.51 -19.60 -4.39
CA ARG A 143 13.76 -20.28 -4.04
C ARG A 143 14.45 -19.68 -2.81
N GLY A 144 13.74 -18.87 -2.02
CA GLY A 144 14.29 -18.21 -0.82
C GLY A 144 15.20 -17.01 -1.12
N VAL A 145 15.25 -16.55 -2.36
CA VAL A 145 15.96 -15.35 -2.80
C VAL A 145 14.96 -14.45 -3.52
N ILE A 146 14.98 -13.15 -3.21
CA ILE A 146 14.12 -12.16 -3.86
C ILE A 146 14.54 -12.07 -5.33
N ASP A 147 13.62 -12.42 -6.22
CA ASP A 147 13.72 -12.16 -7.65
C ASP A 147 13.40 -10.68 -7.90
N PRO A 148 14.34 -9.88 -8.42
CA PRO A 148 14.14 -8.45 -8.62
C PRO A 148 13.02 -8.11 -9.61
N GLU A 149 12.80 -8.95 -10.62
CA GLU A 149 11.77 -8.72 -11.63
C GLU A 149 10.38 -9.05 -11.08
N ALA A 150 10.24 -10.17 -10.36
CA ALA A 150 8.99 -10.50 -9.70
C ALA A 150 8.65 -9.48 -8.58
N HIS A 151 9.64 -9.04 -7.80
CA HIS A 151 9.47 -7.97 -6.81
C HIS A 151 9.00 -6.67 -7.46
N TYR A 152 9.61 -6.29 -8.60
CA TYR A 152 9.20 -5.12 -9.37
C TYR A 152 7.76 -5.25 -9.87
N ARG A 153 7.39 -6.37 -10.51
CA ARG A 153 6.02 -6.59 -11.04
C ARG A 153 4.96 -6.55 -9.95
N LEU A 154 5.20 -7.19 -8.80
CA LEU A 154 4.28 -7.17 -7.67
C LEU A 154 4.02 -5.74 -7.18
N HIS A 155 5.08 -4.95 -7.00
CA HIS A 155 4.92 -3.57 -6.55
C HIS A 155 4.40 -2.64 -7.65
N GLU A 156 4.73 -2.87 -8.92
CA GLU A 156 4.14 -2.13 -10.04
C GLU A 156 2.63 -2.33 -10.08
N ARG A 157 2.17 -3.57 -9.93
CA ARG A 157 0.75 -3.93 -9.86
C ARG A 157 0.03 -3.21 -8.74
N ARG A 158 0.69 -3.01 -7.58
CA ARG A 158 0.13 -2.34 -6.40
C ARG A 158 0.23 -0.81 -6.42
N LEU A 159 1.34 -0.27 -6.93
CA LEU A 159 1.65 1.16 -6.81
C LEU A 159 1.26 1.97 -8.05
N ARG A 160 1.22 1.38 -9.25
CA ARG A 160 0.80 2.14 -10.46
C ARG A 160 -0.63 2.70 -10.32
N PRO A 161 -1.65 1.93 -9.87
CA PRO A 161 -2.99 2.46 -9.63
C PRO A 161 -3.01 3.57 -8.56
N VAL A 162 -2.11 3.48 -7.57
CA VAL A 162 -1.96 4.50 -6.52
C VAL A 162 -1.46 5.81 -7.09
N PHE A 163 -0.37 5.80 -7.86
CA PHE A 163 0.15 7.01 -8.48
C PHE A 163 -0.79 7.59 -9.54
N ASP A 164 -1.49 6.74 -10.32
CA ASP A 164 -2.53 7.18 -11.25
C ASP A 164 -3.68 7.91 -10.51
N ALA A 165 -4.07 7.43 -9.32
CA ALA A 165 -5.10 8.08 -8.50
C ALA A 165 -4.60 9.38 -7.85
N ILE A 166 -3.36 9.42 -7.39
CA ILE A 166 -2.72 10.63 -6.84
C ILE A 166 -2.65 11.71 -7.92
N GLU A 167 -2.22 11.36 -9.13
CA GLU A 167 -2.21 12.25 -10.28
C GLU A 167 -3.62 12.80 -10.57
N ALA A 168 -4.64 11.93 -10.60
CA ALA A 168 -6.02 12.37 -10.85
C ALA A 168 -6.53 13.38 -9.80
N VAL A 169 -6.17 13.20 -8.52
CA VAL A 169 -6.49 14.17 -7.46
C VAL A 169 -5.71 15.47 -7.64
N ALA A 170 -4.40 15.37 -7.90
CA ALA A 170 -3.53 16.52 -8.10
C ALA A 170 -4.00 17.41 -9.27
N VAL A 171 -4.39 16.78 -10.39
CA VAL A 171 -5.02 17.45 -11.55
C VAL A 171 -6.32 18.13 -11.15
N ALA A 172 -7.21 17.42 -10.44
CA ALA A 172 -8.51 17.96 -10.05
C ALA A 172 -8.40 19.15 -9.07
N GLU A 173 -7.34 19.19 -8.26
CA GLU A 173 -7.06 20.29 -7.34
C GLU A 173 -6.22 21.42 -7.97
N ASP A 174 -5.69 21.25 -9.19
CA ASP A 174 -4.69 22.15 -9.81
C ASP A 174 -3.45 22.37 -8.92
N ARG A 175 -2.93 21.27 -8.37
CA ARG A 175 -1.80 21.27 -7.42
C ARG A 175 -0.76 20.22 -7.78
N GLY A 176 0.47 20.43 -7.33
CA GLY A 176 1.49 19.38 -7.35
C GLY A 176 1.23 18.29 -6.29
N ALA A 177 1.87 17.13 -6.43
CA ALA A 177 1.82 16.06 -5.45
C ALA A 177 3.18 15.80 -4.80
N VAL A 178 3.19 15.80 -3.47
CA VAL A 178 4.29 15.27 -2.64
C VAL A 178 3.81 13.96 -2.03
N VAL A 179 4.55 12.90 -2.32
CA VAL A 179 4.27 11.56 -1.81
C VAL A 179 5.30 11.19 -0.76
N THR A 180 4.87 10.88 0.46
CA THR A 180 5.74 10.26 1.46
C THR A 180 5.43 8.77 1.50
N MET A 181 6.46 7.94 1.69
CA MET A 181 6.30 6.49 1.73
C MET A 181 7.21 5.86 2.79
N PRO A 182 6.69 5.04 3.70
CA PRO A 182 7.49 4.27 4.64
C PRO A 182 8.03 3.00 3.97
N GLY A 183 8.77 2.19 4.72
CA GLY A 183 9.14 0.82 4.34
C GLY A 183 7.93 -0.13 4.21
N LEU A 184 7.29 -0.17 3.04
CA LEU A 184 6.18 -1.09 2.76
C LEU A 184 6.66 -2.55 2.83
N GLY A 185 6.05 -3.37 3.70
CA GLY A 185 6.43 -4.78 3.87
C GLY A 185 7.83 -5.00 4.47
N CYS A 186 8.49 -3.95 4.97
CA CYS A 186 9.86 -4.01 5.46
C CYS A 186 9.99 -4.34 6.95
N GLY A 187 8.87 -4.35 7.69
CA GLY A 187 8.80 -4.72 9.10
C GLY A 187 8.66 -6.24 9.29
N GLN A 188 7.74 -6.67 10.16
CA GLN A 188 7.49 -8.09 10.43
C GLN A 188 7.10 -8.91 9.18
N PHE A 189 6.49 -8.25 8.19
CA PHE A 189 6.12 -8.87 6.92
C PHE A 189 7.32 -9.34 6.10
N ALA A 190 8.53 -8.79 6.33
CA ALA A 190 9.73 -9.23 5.64
C ALA A 190 10.16 -10.65 6.01
N GLY A 191 9.71 -11.19 7.16
CA GLY A 191 10.07 -12.53 7.62
C GLY A 191 11.58 -12.77 7.59
N ALA A 192 12.02 -13.89 6.99
CA ALA A 192 13.42 -14.26 6.86
C ALA A 192 14.22 -13.39 5.86
N PHE A 193 13.56 -12.52 5.10
CA PHE A 193 14.23 -11.61 4.17
C PHE A 193 14.78 -10.38 4.89
N GLY A 194 14.10 -9.93 5.95
CA GLY A 194 14.54 -8.86 6.85
C GLY A 194 15.03 -7.62 6.10
N GLU A 195 16.22 -7.13 6.46
CA GLU A 195 16.83 -5.92 5.91
C GLU A 195 17.05 -5.95 4.39
N ARG A 196 16.99 -7.12 3.72
CA ARG A 196 17.13 -7.22 2.26
C ARG A 196 15.94 -6.63 1.50
N VAL A 197 14.79 -6.50 2.15
CA VAL A 197 13.57 -5.98 1.51
C VAL A 197 13.68 -4.47 1.25
N LYS A 198 14.30 -3.71 2.16
CA LYS A 198 14.36 -2.24 2.04
C LYS A 198 15.13 -1.81 0.77
N PRO A 199 16.34 -2.33 0.47
CA PRO A 199 17.04 -1.99 -0.77
C PRO A 199 16.29 -2.45 -2.02
N ALA A 200 15.64 -3.63 -1.98
CA ALA A 200 14.84 -4.12 -3.10
C ALA A 200 13.65 -3.20 -3.40
N LEU A 201 12.96 -2.72 -2.37
CA LEU A 201 11.89 -1.74 -2.49
C LEU A 201 12.40 -0.39 -3.00
N ARG A 202 13.54 0.09 -2.49
CA ARG A 202 14.18 1.32 -2.97
C ARG A 202 14.42 1.29 -4.47
N ASP A 203 15.00 0.19 -4.96
CA ASP A 203 15.36 0.02 -6.38
C ASP A 203 14.11 -0.18 -7.24
N THR A 204 13.11 -0.87 -6.71
CA THR A 204 11.81 -1.05 -7.35
C THR A 204 11.08 0.28 -7.53
N LEU A 205 11.07 1.14 -6.51
CA LEU A 205 10.49 2.49 -6.62
C LEU A 205 11.24 3.34 -7.64
N HIS A 206 12.58 3.29 -7.63
CA HIS A 206 13.37 4.02 -8.60
C HIS A 206 12.99 3.62 -10.03
N ARG A 207 13.02 2.31 -10.33
CA ARG A 207 12.65 1.76 -11.63
C ARG A 207 11.21 2.11 -12.03
N LEU A 208 10.27 2.02 -11.09
CA LEU A 208 8.85 2.34 -11.33
C LEU A 208 8.69 3.82 -11.72
N LEU A 209 9.37 4.71 -11.01
CA LEU A 209 9.33 6.15 -11.31
C LEU A 209 10.00 6.45 -12.65
N GLU A 210 11.15 5.85 -12.97
CA GLU A 210 11.78 6.00 -14.29
C GLU A 210 10.88 5.52 -15.43
N ALA A 211 10.22 4.36 -15.25
CA ALA A 211 9.38 3.76 -16.28
C ALA A 211 8.09 4.55 -16.54
N HIS A 212 7.50 5.17 -15.51
CA HIS A 212 6.13 5.70 -15.58
C HIS A 212 5.99 7.19 -15.28
N ALA A 213 7.06 7.90 -14.93
CA ALA A 213 7.04 9.32 -14.56
C ALA A 213 6.30 10.24 -15.56
N ALA A 214 6.33 9.91 -16.86
CA ALA A 214 5.61 10.66 -17.89
C ALA A 214 4.08 10.64 -17.71
N ARG A 215 3.54 9.64 -17.00
CA ARG A 215 2.11 9.51 -16.67
C ARG A 215 1.67 10.38 -15.50
N TRP A 216 2.62 10.87 -14.70
CA TRP A 216 2.34 11.61 -13.46
C TRP A 216 2.95 13.01 -13.49
N PRO A 217 2.51 13.86 -14.43
CA PRO A 217 3.08 15.18 -14.61
C PRO A 217 2.90 16.11 -13.40
N HIS A 218 1.99 15.86 -12.47
CA HIS A 218 1.83 16.66 -11.24
C HIS A 218 2.65 16.13 -10.06
N LEU A 219 3.24 14.94 -10.17
CA LEU A 219 4.14 14.41 -9.14
C LEU A 219 5.43 15.25 -9.09
N ARG A 220 5.79 15.72 -7.88
CA ARG A 220 6.97 16.57 -7.64
C ARG A 220 8.03 15.89 -6.79
N LEU A 221 7.59 15.12 -5.80
CA LEU A 221 8.49 14.44 -4.87
C LEU A 221 7.91 13.09 -4.47
N VAL A 222 8.76 12.07 -4.48
CA VAL A 222 8.56 10.83 -3.73
C VAL A 222 9.63 10.77 -2.64
N HIS A 223 9.21 10.87 -1.39
CA HIS A 223 10.06 10.83 -0.19
C HIS A 223 9.92 9.46 0.47
N PHE A 224 10.88 8.58 0.23
CA PHE A 224 10.94 7.25 0.83
C PHE A 224 11.75 7.27 2.12
N ASP A 225 11.12 6.85 3.21
CA ASP A 225 11.69 6.75 4.53
C ASP A 225 11.66 5.28 5.00
N PRO A 226 12.77 4.55 4.86
CA PRO A 226 12.88 3.18 5.35
C PRO A 226 13.15 3.10 6.87
N TYR A 227 13.01 4.21 7.61
CA TYR A 227 13.42 4.44 9.00
C TYR A 227 14.94 4.38 9.21
N ALA A 228 15.59 3.27 8.84
CA ALA A 228 17.02 3.03 8.95
C ALA A 228 17.50 1.97 7.93
N GLY A 229 18.81 1.78 7.81
CA GLY A 229 19.42 0.68 7.07
C GLY A 229 19.70 0.94 5.58
N ILE A 230 19.42 2.16 5.10
CA ILE A 230 19.79 2.63 3.75
C ILE A 230 20.41 4.01 3.90
N GLU A 231 21.49 4.28 3.18
CA GLU A 231 22.07 5.63 3.14
C GLU A 231 21.15 6.64 2.44
N PRO A 232 21.13 7.91 2.85
CA PRO A 232 20.38 8.95 2.17
C PRO A 232 20.80 9.07 0.70
N TYR A 233 19.82 9.21 -0.19
CA TYR A 233 20.08 9.41 -1.62
C TYR A 233 19.02 10.29 -2.27
N ALA A 234 19.32 10.92 -3.40
CA ALA A 234 18.35 11.62 -4.21
C ALA A 234 18.59 11.38 -5.71
N TRP A 235 17.57 10.91 -6.42
CA TRP A 235 17.54 10.79 -7.88
C TRP A 235 16.63 11.86 -8.47
N ARG A 236 17.12 12.54 -9.49
CA ARG A 236 16.31 13.42 -10.36
C ARG A 236 15.71 12.55 -11.46
N ILE A 237 14.42 12.21 -11.34
CA ILE A 237 13.74 11.35 -12.33
C ILE A 237 13.38 12.14 -13.59
N ARG A 238 12.88 13.36 -13.40
CA ARG A 238 12.60 14.35 -14.46
C ARG A 238 12.88 15.75 -13.90
N ARG A 239 12.77 16.78 -14.74
CA ARG A 239 13.11 18.18 -14.39
C ARG A 239 12.50 18.63 -13.05
N ASP A 240 11.28 18.20 -12.78
CA ASP A 240 10.40 18.61 -11.70
C ASP A 240 9.96 17.43 -10.80
N LEU A 241 10.52 16.23 -10.96
CA LEU A 241 10.29 15.08 -10.07
C LEU A 241 11.60 14.60 -9.46
N VAL A 242 11.64 14.54 -8.14
CA VAL A 242 12.74 13.96 -7.38
C VAL A 242 12.24 12.73 -6.62
N TYR A 243 13.04 11.67 -6.65
CA TYR A 243 12.91 10.54 -5.72
C TYR A 243 14.00 10.65 -4.67
N ARG A 244 13.61 10.77 -3.40
CA ARG A 244 14.55 10.90 -2.28
C ARG A 244 14.40 9.74 -1.31
N VAL A 245 15.51 9.26 -0.80
CA VAL A 245 15.60 8.33 0.32
C VAL A 245 16.15 9.10 1.50
N ARG A 246 15.38 9.14 2.58
CA ARG A 246 15.68 9.89 3.80
C ARG A 246 15.24 9.08 5.01
N PRO A 247 16.10 8.18 5.52
CA PRO A 247 15.79 7.42 6.73
C PRO A 247 15.61 8.36 7.92
N LEU A 248 14.53 8.20 8.66
CA LEU A 248 14.20 9.02 9.83
C LEU A 248 15.33 9.07 10.86
N THR A 249 15.94 7.92 11.18
CA THR A 249 17.00 7.86 12.20
C THR A 249 18.33 8.46 11.75
N GLY A 250 18.48 8.76 10.46
CA GLY A 250 19.70 9.33 9.88
C GLY A 250 19.84 10.84 10.06
N GLY A 251 18.89 11.51 10.73
CA GLY A 251 18.89 12.97 10.92
C GLY A 251 18.50 13.80 9.69
N HIS A 252 18.17 13.12 8.59
CA HIS A 252 17.77 13.74 7.32
C HIS A 252 16.30 13.47 6.94
N GLY A 253 15.62 12.59 7.68
CA GLY A 253 14.20 12.29 7.48
C GLY A 253 13.29 13.24 8.24
N HIS A 254 12.04 13.28 7.82
CA HIS A 254 10.96 13.97 8.51
C HIS A 254 9.81 12.99 8.71
N PRO A 255 9.03 13.12 9.80
CA PRO A 255 7.85 12.29 9.99
C PRO A 255 6.89 12.37 8.80
N GLN A 256 6.30 11.23 8.44
CA GLN A 256 5.53 11.05 7.20
C GLN A 256 4.36 12.03 7.07
N LEU A 257 3.72 12.42 8.18
CA LEU A 257 2.54 13.29 8.18
C LEU A 257 2.90 14.76 8.49
N SER A 258 4.04 15.22 7.95
CA SER A 258 4.48 16.61 8.08
C SER A 258 3.98 17.51 6.94
N ARG A 259 3.92 18.83 7.17
CA ARG A 259 3.57 19.80 6.12
C ARG A 259 4.58 19.75 4.97
N VAL A 260 4.10 19.89 3.72
CA VAL A 260 4.92 19.76 2.50
C VAL A 260 6.21 20.58 2.50
N ALA A 261 6.19 21.77 3.14
CA ALA A 261 7.34 22.67 3.24
C ALA A 261 8.57 22.04 3.91
N VAL A 262 8.40 21.08 4.83
CA VAL A 262 9.55 20.43 5.47
C VAL A 262 10.34 19.58 4.49
N PHE A 263 9.67 18.98 3.50
CA PHE A 263 10.29 18.11 2.51
C PHE A 263 10.97 18.87 1.37
N ASP A 264 10.84 20.19 1.32
CA ASP A 264 11.39 21.03 0.24
C ASP A 264 12.92 21.15 0.32
N GLU A 265 13.51 20.89 1.49
CA GLU A 265 14.96 21.02 1.75
C GLU A 265 15.51 22.41 1.33
N GLY A 266 14.66 23.45 1.39
CA GLY A 266 15.01 24.82 1.02
C GLY A 266 14.97 25.13 -0.48
N GLU A 267 14.48 24.22 -1.33
CA GLU A 267 14.43 24.44 -2.79
C GLU A 267 13.30 25.39 -3.25
N GLY A 268 12.27 25.62 -2.41
CA GLY A 268 11.16 26.53 -2.70
C GLY A 268 10.20 26.01 -3.77
N ARG A 269 10.12 24.69 -4.00
CA ARG A 269 9.40 24.09 -5.14
C ARG A 269 8.11 23.38 -4.76
N LEU A 270 7.88 23.13 -3.47
CA LEU A 270 6.77 22.29 -3.00
C LEU A 270 5.61 23.08 -2.37
N GLY A 271 5.67 24.42 -2.37
CA GLY A 271 4.69 25.28 -1.68
C GLY A 271 3.22 25.02 -2.09
N ASP A 272 2.98 24.81 -3.39
CA ASP A 272 1.63 24.57 -3.91
C ASP A 272 1.25 23.09 -3.98
N CYS A 273 2.03 22.19 -3.38
CA CYS A 273 1.76 20.76 -3.42
C CYS A 273 0.79 20.27 -2.34
N ARG A 274 0.01 19.24 -2.67
CA ARG A 274 -0.76 18.43 -1.72
C ARG A 274 0.09 17.26 -1.20
N LEU A 275 -0.05 16.96 0.10
CA LEU A 275 0.54 15.78 0.71
C LEU A 275 -0.33 14.54 0.46
N PHE A 276 0.33 13.47 -0.01
CA PHE A 276 -0.18 12.11 -0.04
C PHE A 276 0.78 11.24 0.75
N SER A 277 0.33 10.58 1.81
CA SER A 277 1.17 9.69 2.61
C SER A 277 0.75 8.26 2.39
N LEU A 278 1.66 7.44 1.87
CA LEU A 278 1.43 6.00 1.77
C LEU A 278 1.53 5.39 3.17
N VAL A 279 0.63 4.47 3.46
CA VAL A 279 0.57 3.74 4.73
C VAL A 279 0.84 2.27 4.43
N ALA A 280 1.82 1.70 5.14
CA ALA A 280 2.05 0.27 5.10
C ALA A 280 0.81 -0.45 5.62
N TRP A 281 0.15 -1.20 4.75
CA TRP A 281 -1.04 -1.95 5.07
C TRP A 281 -0.81 -3.45 4.84
N ASP A 282 -1.82 -4.24 5.13
CA ASP A 282 -1.79 -5.69 4.96
C ASP A 282 -3.00 -6.20 4.18
N HIS A 283 -2.89 -7.46 3.77
CA HIS A 283 -3.83 -8.10 2.86
C HIS A 283 -5.21 -8.26 3.48
N ILE A 284 -5.37 -8.33 4.80
CA ILE A 284 -6.62 -8.86 5.39
C ILE A 284 -7.22 -8.03 6.53
N SER A 285 -6.55 -6.99 7.03
CA SER A 285 -7.07 -6.07 8.04
C SER A 285 -7.78 -4.86 7.43
N TRP A 286 -8.61 -4.12 8.17
CA TRP A 286 -9.12 -2.82 7.71
C TRP A 286 -8.03 -1.74 7.73
N PRO A 287 -8.17 -0.64 6.97
CA PRO A 287 -7.24 0.49 7.03
C PRO A 287 -7.12 1.03 8.48
N GLY A 288 -5.97 0.83 9.11
CA GLY A 288 -5.69 1.19 10.50
C GLY A 288 -5.33 0.02 11.43
N ASN A 289 -5.71 -1.22 11.10
CA ASN A 289 -5.39 -2.46 11.81
C ASN A 289 -5.39 -2.33 13.36
N ASP A 290 -4.20 -2.33 13.97
CA ASP A 290 -3.94 -2.21 15.41
C ASP A 290 -4.69 -1.06 16.10
N PHE A 291 -4.97 0.03 15.38
CA PHE A 291 -5.73 1.15 15.93
C PHE A 291 -7.18 0.78 16.27
N TYR A 292 -7.79 -0.19 15.58
CA TYR A 292 -9.09 -0.74 15.95
C TYR A 292 -9.07 -1.50 17.28
N ALA A 293 -7.90 -1.93 17.74
CA ALA A 293 -7.68 -2.49 19.07
C ALA A 293 -7.22 -1.43 20.10
N GLY A 294 -7.22 -0.14 19.74
CA GLY A 294 -6.79 0.96 20.61
C GLY A 294 -5.27 1.13 20.70
N SER A 295 -4.51 0.53 19.78
CA SER A 295 -3.05 0.54 19.75
C SER A 295 -2.53 1.45 18.64
N ARG A 296 -1.75 2.49 18.97
CA ARG A 296 -1.12 3.40 17.99
C ARG A 296 0.30 2.91 17.64
N TYR A 297 0.36 1.75 17.01
CA TYR A 297 1.58 1.07 16.61
C TYR A 297 1.42 0.49 15.20
N THR A 298 2.56 0.41 14.49
CA THR A 298 2.93 -0.43 13.32
C THR A 298 3.95 0.32 12.47
#